data_AF-A0A3M0XL02-F1
#
_entry.id   AF-A0A3M0XL02-F1
#
_cell.length_a   1.000
_cell.length_b   1.000
_cell.length_c   1.000
_cell.angle_alpha   90.00
_cell.angle_beta   90.00
_cell.angle_gamma   90.00
#
_symmetry.space_group_name_H-M   'P 1'
#
loop_
_entity.id
_entity.type
_entity.pdbx_description
1 polymer ?
#
loop_
_entity_poly.entity_id
_entity_poly.type
_entity_poly.pdbx_seq_one_letter_code
_entity_poly.pdbx_strand_id
1 'polypeptide(L)'
;PISFPSFEELDLGRLSVQQFKERVEQTYLKPISDLAQQNISSPQRLRLIHLLQQLGVFAQQNKIKELGNEGFKEFYYRLLDLQYFLISGGVTIVSNRDRQWRIDLIQQDQLSWEEVMKADKILQLFTELNSNIELPRYWKQIDYEQFIPEIELQKIKRQHFGSVKEKQAKLAEYKEQYNRQRRGIALTIEYLAEAIKNNKFISQEELISLVYQAGREFSFSNHQLILFEKAIDKFIKRREAVRSLQQRAGTDAEKFKILFGREPKGEIRIFYTILGPYIQCSNDDDFVYIWRQRFDSTPPSSQEKEKIKKIGGLAVNRCLVDGLKRGVMVERTQPEQLGRRRPNTFRHEMQHLFNHFILQADFQISPSTLFLNKLSPRLQEEWLSIYFQRLRQRFEGYAKNEILAHLRGGTDPKQIETLLLPVDDSMAYYNYAHWWRHSLEGKGVWQQLVSYGIATKKLEEIFYQRCVSDYRVIVREAIIALRHLRDEGWNIQRIIAFLGSVPLRYWPSAVRRLRTS
;
A
#
# COMPACT_ATOMS: atom_id res chain seq x y z
N PRO A 1 -9.74 31.24 -20.21
CA PRO A 1 -9.18 31.07 -18.84
C PRO A 1 -10.19 31.55 -17.80
N ILE A 2 -10.71 30.65 -16.99
CA ILE A 2 -11.57 31.05 -15.86
C ILE A 2 -10.62 31.57 -14.78
N SER A 3 -10.76 32.84 -14.43
CA SER A 3 -10.01 33.48 -13.35
C SER A 3 -10.94 33.62 -12.16
N PHE A 4 -10.54 33.07 -11.03
CA PHE A 4 -11.19 33.35 -9.75
C PHE A 4 -10.37 34.41 -9.01
N PRO A 5 -11.01 35.36 -8.33
CA PRO A 5 -10.30 36.35 -7.51
C PRO A 5 -9.52 35.64 -6.40
N SER A 6 -8.40 36.23 -5.98
CA SER A 6 -7.62 35.72 -4.83
C SER A 6 -8.39 35.87 -3.52
N PHE A 7 -8.04 35.11 -2.49
CA PHE A 7 -8.72 35.20 -1.19
C PHE A 7 -8.45 36.56 -0.51
N GLU A 8 -7.28 37.12 -0.78
CA GLU A 8 -6.84 38.44 -0.35
C GLU A 8 -7.65 39.55 -1.05
N GLU A 9 -7.89 39.44 -2.36
CA GLU A 9 -8.73 40.39 -3.11
C GLU A 9 -10.16 40.47 -2.59
N LEU A 10 -10.68 39.36 -2.05
CA LEU A 10 -12.04 39.29 -1.51
C LEU A 10 -12.13 39.66 -0.02
N ASP A 11 -10.99 39.95 0.64
CA ASP A 11 -10.90 40.25 2.08
C ASP A 11 -11.66 39.24 2.96
N LEU A 12 -11.62 37.95 2.58
CA LEU A 12 -12.44 36.89 3.21
C LEU A 12 -12.20 36.74 4.71
N GLY A 13 -11.02 37.15 5.20
CA GLY A 13 -10.64 37.06 6.61
C GLY A 13 -11.45 38.01 7.50
N ARG A 14 -11.86 39.17 6.98
CA ARG A 14 -12.59 40.21 7.74
C ARG A 14 -14.10 40.04 7.73
N LEU A 15 -14.63 39.17 6.87
CA LEU A 15 -16.07 38.91 6.78
C LEU A 15 -16.58 38.21 8.03
N SER A 16 -17.81 38.52 8.45
CA SER A 16 -18.53 37.66 9.40
C SER A 16 -18.71 36.26 8.80
N VAL A 17 -18.96 35.26 9.65
CA VAL A 17 -19.19 33.87 9.21
C VAL A 17 -20.24 33.76 8.11
N GLN A 18 -21.38 34.45 8.25
CA GLN A 18 -22.46 34.40 7.26
C GLN A 18 -22.05 35.05 5.95
N GLN A 19 -21.43 36.24 6.01
CA GLN A 19 -20.91 36.92 4.82
C GLN A 19 -19.81 36.12 4.13
N PHE A 20 -18.96 35.43 4.89
CA PHE A 20 -17.95 34.51 4.36
C PHE A 20 -18.63 33.37 3.59
N LYS A 21 -19.62 32.68 4.19
CA LYS A 21 -20.35 31.59 3.54
C LYS A 21 -21.01 32.05 2.24
N GLU A 22 -21.76 33.15 2.29
CA GLU A 22 -22.46 33.68 1.11
C GLU A 22 -21.49 34.10 0.02
N ARG A 23 -20.41 34.80 0.38
CA ARG A 23 -19.38 35.22 -0.58
C ARG A 23 -18.72 34.01 -1.21
N VAL A 24 -18.34 33.01 -0.42
CA VAL A 24 -17.68 31.81 -0.93
C VAL A 24 -18.61 31.00 -1.83
N GLU A 25 -19.87 30.85 -1.43
CA GLU A 25 -20.88 30.14 -2.22
C GLU A 25 -21.08 30.81 -3.59
N GLN A 26 -21.26 32.13 -3.64
CA GLN A 26 -21.53 32.85 -4.88
C GLN A 26 -20.29 33.00 -5.76
N THR A 27 -19.12 33.24 -5.16
CA THR A 27 -17.89 33.53 -5.93
C THR A 27 -17.14 32.27 -6.35
N TYR A 28 -17.20 31.19 -5.56
CA TYR A 28 -16.48 29.95 -5.85
C TYR A 28 -17.42 28.77 -6.07
N LEU A 29 -18.23 28.38 -5.09
CA LEU A 29 -18.89 27.07 -5.12
C LEU A 29 -19.91 26.93 -6.24
N LYS A 30 -20.79 27.92 -6.42
CA LYS A 30 -21.80 27.91 -7.49
C LYS A 30 -21.14 27.96 -8.89
N PRO A 31 -20.24 28.90 -9.20
CA PRO A 31 -19.55 28.89 -10.49
C PRO A 31 -18.76 27.60 -10.76
N ILE A 32 -18.08 27.05 -9.76
CA ILE A 32 -17.35 25.78 -9.91
C ILE A 32 -18.32 24.62 -10.16
N SER A 33 -19.47 24.59 -9.47
CA SER A 33 -20.54 23.61 -9.71
C SER A 33 -21.07 23.69 -11.14
N ASP A 34 -21.40 24.90 -11.60
CA ASP A 34 -21.91 25.13 -12.96
C ASP A 34 -20.88 24.71 -14.02
N LEU A 35 -19.60 25.00 -13.78
CA LEU A 35 -18.48 24.57 -14.64
C LEU A 35 -18.26 23.06 -14.60
N ALA A 36 -18.41 22.43 -13.44
CA ALA A 36 -18.19 20.99 -13.29
C ALA A 36 -19.27 20.16 -14.00
N GLN A 37 -20.46 20.73 -14.22
CA GLN A 37 -21.51 20.13 -15.05
C GLN A 37 -21.19 20.20 -16.55
N GLN A 38 -20.22 21.03 -16.94
CA GLN A 38 -19.72 21.11 -18.32
C GLN A 38 -18.54 20.13 -18.51
N ASN A 39 -18.26 19.74 -19.76
CA ASN A 39 -17.08 18.94 -20.10
C ASN A 39 -15.80 19.79 -20.00
N ILE A 40 -15.31 19.96 -18.77
CA ILE A 40 -14.06 20.67 -18.48
C ILE A 40 -12.84 19.75 -18.59
N SER A 41 -11.73 20.28 -19.11
CA SER A 41 -10.49 19.52 -19.29
C SER A 41 -9.86 19.09 -17.95
N SER A 42 -9.03 18.04 -17.96
CA SER A 42 -8.32 17.57 -16.76
C SER A 42 -7.45 18.64 -16.08
N PRO A 43 -6.68 19.48 -16.79
CA PRO A 43 -5.94 20.57 -16.17
C PRO A 43 -6.85 21.61 -15.51
N GLN A 44 -8.02 21.91 -16.10
CA GLN A 44 -9.01 22.80 -15.48
C GLN A 44 -9.59 22.16 -14.22
N ARG A 45 -9.99 20.88 -14.26
CA ARG A 45 -10.48 20.15 -13.08
C ARG A 45 -9.49 20.21 -11.91
N LEU A 46 -8.21 19.94 -12.16
CA LEU A 46 -7.16 19.99 -11.14
C LEU A 46 -6.99 21.38 -10.53
N ARG A 47 -7.05 22.45 -11.35
CA ARG A 47 -7.02 23.83 -10.84
C ARG A 47 -8.21 24.14 -9.93
N LEU A 48 -9.40 23.68 -10.29
CA LEU A 48 -10.60 23.88 -9.46
C LEU A 48 -10.51 23.09 -8.15
N ILE A 49 -10.01 21.84 -8.19
CA ILE A 49 -9.76 21.03 -6.98
C ILE A 49 -8.76 21.76 -6.06
N HIS A 50 -7.66 22.29 -6.61
CA HIS A 50 -6.67 23.04 -5.84
C HIS A 50 -7.29 24.27 -5.17
N LEU A 51 -8.08 25.05 -5.91
CA LEU A 51 -8.78 26.22 -5.38
C LEU A 51 -9.70 25.85 -4.21
N LEU A 52 -10.46 24.76 -4.34
CA LEU A 52 -11.32 24.26 -3.25
C LEU A 52 -10.51 23.79 -2.03
N GLN A 53 -9.33 23.21 -2.23
CA GLN A 53 -8.43 22.82 -1.13
C GLN A 53 -7.89 24.04 -0.40
N GLN A 54 -7.40 25.04 -1.13
CA GLN A 54 -6.90 26.29 -0.56
C GLN A 54 -8.01 26.99 0.24
N LEU A 55 -9.24 26.99 -0.28
CA LEU A 55 -10.41 27.55 0.38
C LEU A 55 -10.76 26.80 1.67
N GLY A 56 -10.65 25.48 1.68
CA GLY A 56 -10.83 24.65 2.88
C GLY A 56 -9.78 24.95 3.96
N VAL A 57 -8.51 25.04 3.59
CA VAL A 57 -7.42 25.42 4.50
C VAL A 57 -7.63 26.82 5.06
N PHE A 58 -7.98 27.79 4.20
CA PHE A 58 -8.26 29.16 4.60
C PHE A 58 -9.40 29.22 5.63
N ALA A 59 -10.51 28.53 5.37
CA ALA A 59 -11.65 28.47 6.28
C ALA A 59 -11.28 27.83 7.62
N GLN A 60 -10.47 26.77 7.60
CA GLN A 60 -10.00 26.10 8.81
C GLN A 60 -9.11 27.02 9.66
N GLN A 61 -8.24 27.80 9.05
CA GLN A 61 -7.34 28.71 9.75
C GLN A 61 -8.05 29.94 10.31
N ASN A 62 -8.99 30.52 9.54
CA ASN A 62 -9.54 31.85 9.84
C ASN A 62 -10.94 31.82 10.44
N LYS A 63 -11.72 30.75 10.24
CA LYS A 63 -13.16 30.76 10.55
C LYS A 63 -13.64 29.60 11.42
N ILE A 64 -12.81 28.60 11.72
CA ILE A 64 -13.23 27.41 12.49
C ILE A 64 -13.73 27.74 13.90
N LYS A 65 -13.14 28.74 14.57
CA LYS A 65 -13.55 29.17 15.92
C LYS A 65 -14.90 29.91 15.91
N GLU A 66 -15.21 30.63 14.83
CA GLU A 66 -16.42 31.46 14.70
C GLU A 66 -17.60 30.65 14.14
N LEU A 67 -17.34 29.67 13.27
CA LEU A 67 -18.36 28.84 12.60
C LEU A 67 -19.09 27.87 13.53
N GLY A 68 -18.50 27.55 14.69
CA GLY A 68 -18.89 26.39 15.48
C GLY A 68 -18.69 25.06 14.73
N ASN A 69 -18.75 23.94 15.45
CA ASN A 69 -18.48 22.63 14.83
C ASN A 69 -19.48 22.26 13.72
N GLU A 70 -20.78 22.55 13.91
CA GLU A 70 -21.82 22.18 12.94
C GLU A 70 -21.82 23.09 11.70
N GLY A 71 -21.66 24.40 11.88
CA GLY A 71 -21.60 25.36 10.77
C GLY A 71 -20.36 25.19 9.89
N PHE A 72 -19.24 24.77 10.48
CA PHE A 72 -18.01 24.43 9.74
C PHE A 72 -18.15 23.10 9.00
N LYS A 73 -18.73 22.07 9.63
CA LYS A 73 -18.97 20.76 8.99
C LYS A 73 -19.77 20.88 7.70
N GLU A 74 -20.90 21.59 7.72
CA GLU A 74 -21.75 21.72 6.53
C GLU A 74 -21.02 22.38 5.35
N PHE A 75 -20.28 23.46 5.64
CA PHE A 75 -19.46 24.15 4.65
C PHE A 75 -18.36 23.24 4.08
N TYR A 76 -17.65 22.54 4.97
CA TYR A 76 -16.57 21.63 4.59
C TYR A 76 -17.09 20.44 3.76
N TYR A 77 -18.28 19.92 4.08
CA TYR A 77 -18.89 18.85 3.29
C TYR A 77 -19.28 19.30 1.89
N ARG A 78 -19.82 20.52 1.73
CA ARG A 78 -20.07 21.08 0.38
C ARG A 78 -18.79 21.19 -0.44
N LEU A 79 -17.69 21.65 0.16
CA LEU A 79 -16.38 21.69 -0.50
C LEU A 79 -15.95 20.32 -0.98
N LEU A 80 -16.02 19.32 -0.10
CA LEU A 80 -15.62 17.94 -0.42
C LEU A 80 -16.52 17.34 -1.50
N ASP A 81 -17.84 17.52 -1.42
CA ASP A 81 -18.80 17.02 -2.41
C ASP A 81 -18.47 17.56 -3.80
N LEU A 82 -18.15 18.85 -3.90
CA LEU A 82 -17.75 19.47 -5.15
C LEU A 82 -16.38 18.97 -5.66
N GLN A 83 -15.42 18.74 -4.76
CA GLN A 83 -14.15 18.09 -5.11
C GLN A 83 -14.36 16.68 -5.67
N TYR A 84 -15.22 15.86 -5.06
CA TYR A 84 -15.55 14.53 -5.59
C TYR A 84 -16.25 14.60 -6.93
N PHE A 85 -17.17 15.53 -7.08
CA PHE A 85 -17.87 15.74 -8.34
C PHE A 85 -16.88 16.07 -9.46
N LEU A 86 -15.89 16.94 -9.20
CA LEU A 86 -14.83 17.25 -10.15
C LEU A 86 -13.93 16.04 -10.47
N ILE A 87 -13.48 15.30 -9.45
CA ILE A 87 -12.59 14.13 -9.61
C ILE A 87 -13.27 13.01 -10.40
N SER A 88 -14.56 12.82 -10.16
CA SER A 88 -15.33 11.79 -10.84
C SER A 88 -15.76 12.14 -12.26
N GLY A 89 -15.50 13.38 -12.70
CA GLY A 89 -15.98 13.89 -13.97
C GLY A 89 -17.51 13.98 -14.02
N GLY A 90 -18.10 14.51 -12.95
CA GLY A 90 -19.54 14.80 -12.89
C GLY A 90 -20.43 13.64 -12.45
N VAL A 91 -19.85 12.54 -11.95
CA VAL A 91 -20.66 11.45 -11.39
C VAL A 91 -20.95 11.77 -9.93
N THR A 92 -22.22 11.99 -9.59
CA THR A 92 -22.64 12.23 -8.21
C THR A 92 -22.30 11.02 -7.33
N ILE A 93 -21.18 11.07 -6.62
CA ILE A 93 -20.82 10.07 -5.62
C ILE A 93 -21.53 10.45 -4.32
N VAL A 94 -21.98 9.44 -3.57
CA VAL A 94 -22.72 9.61 -2.31
C VAL A 94 -22.01 10.64 -1.41
N SER A 95 -22.76 11.63 -0.91
CA SER A 95 -22.23 12.83 -0.26
C SER A 95 -21.57 12.53 1.09
N ASN A 96 -20.71 13.42 1.59
CA ASN A 96 -20.24 13.33 2.98
C ASN A 96 -21.37 13.47 4.00
N ARG A 97 -22.46 14.16 3.65
CA ARG A 97 -23.65 14.29 4.49
C ARG A 97 -24.32 12.93 4.69
N ASP A 98 -24.37 12.12 3.64
CA ASP A 98 -24.83 10.72 3.71
C ASP A 98 -23.91 9.87 4.59
N ARG A 99 -22.62 10.18 4.67
CA ARG A 99 -21.67 9.46 5.54
C ARG A 99 -21.94 9.73 7.02
N GLN A 100 -22.07 10.99 7.44
CA GLN A 100 -22.35 11.32 8.84
C GLN A 100 -23.74 10.83 9.25
N TRP A 101 -24.76 11.04 8.40
CA TRP A 101 -26.10 10.49 8.60
C TRP A 101 -26.08 8.96 8.72
N ARG A 102 -25.34 8.24 7.87
CA ARG A 102 -25.21 6.77 7.98
C ARG A 102 -24.42 6.34 9.21
N ILE A 103 -23.36 7.04 9.60
CA ILE A 103 -22.63 6.75 10.84
C ILE A 103 -23.54 6.96 12.05
N ASP A 104 -24.32 8.04 12.06
CA ASP A 104 -25.27 8.35 13.13
C ASP A 104 -26.40 7.31 13.17
N LEU A 105 -26.90 6.84 12.02
CA LEU A 105 -27.88 5.75 11.94
C LEU A 105 -27.33 4.37 12.33
N ILE A 106 -26.07 4.07 11.99
CA ILE A 106 -25.35 2.87 12.49
C ILE A 106 -25.23 2.94 14.01
N GLN A 107 -24.94 4.13 14.55
CA GLN A 107 -24.83 4.34 16.00
C GLN A 107 -26.18 4.23 16.73
N GLN A 108 -27.30 4.38 16.00
CA GLN A 108 -28.67 4.30 16.51
C GLN A 108 -29.37 2.95 16.20
N ASP A 109 -28.66 1.93 15.70
CA ASP A 109 -29.22 0.63 15.30
C ASP A 109 -30.34 0.70 14.23
N GLN A 110 -30.36 1.76 13.40
CA GLN A 110 -31.44 2.01 12.44
C GLN A 110 -31.16 1.49 11.01
N LEU A 111 -29.96 0.97 10.73
CA LEU A 111 -29.63 0.44 9.40
C LEU A 111 -29.72 -1.08 9.33
N SER A 112 -30.30 -1.56 8.24
CA SER A 112 -30.18 -2.95 7.82
C SER A 112 -28.75 -3.27 7.38
N TRP A 113 -28.40 -4.55 7.42
CA TRP A 113 -27.06 -5.03 7.04
C TRP A 113 -26.66 -4.67 5.60
N GLU A 114 -27.60 -4.72 4.67
CA GLU A 114 -27.34 -4.34 3.28
C GLU A 114 -26.92 -2.85 3.18
N GLU A 115 -27.44 -2.02 4.08
CA GLU A 115 -27.10 -0.60 4.16
C GLU A 115 -25.72 -0.37 4.81
N VAL A 116 -25.34 -1.18 5.80
CA VAL A 116 -23.99 -1.19 6.40
C VAL A 116 -22.93 -1.62 5.38
N MET A 117 -23.20 -2.68 4.60
CA MET A 117 -22.28 -3.13 3.54
C MET A 117 -22.21 -2.14 2.38
N LYS A 118 -23.32 -1.51 2.03
CA LYS A 118 -23.31 -0.36 1.11
C LYS A 118 -22.46 0.77 1.70
N ALA A 119 -22.55 1.06 3.00
CA ALA A 119 -21.77 2.08 3.67
C ALA A 119 -20.27 1.77 3.72
N ASP A 120 -19.82 0.55 4.02
CA ASP A 120 -18.39 0.20 4.00
C ASP A 120 -17.81 0.25 2.57
N LYS A 121 -18.59 -0.20 1.58
CA LYS A 121 -18.20 -0.08 0.17
C LYS A 121 -18.13 1.38 -0.28
N ILE A 122 -19.05 2.22 0.19
CA ILE A 122 -19.00 3.68 -0.03
C ILE A 122 -17.80 4.27 0.69
N LEU A 123 -17.51 3.86 1.92
CA LEU A 123 -16.36 4.33 2.69
C LEU A 123 -15.04 3.95 2.00
N GLN A 124 -14.95 2.75 1.44
CA GLN A 124 -13.81 2.32 0.64
C GLN A 124 -13.64 3.20 -0.60
N LEU A 125 -14.70 3.33 -1.41
CA LEU A 125 -14.68 4.21 -2.59
C LEU A 125 -14.30 5.64 -2.19
N PHE A 126 -14.79 6.10 -1.04
CA PHE A 126 -14.51 7.41 -0.49
C PHE A 126 -13.05 7.56 -0.04
N THR A 127 -12.45 6.56 0.62
CA THR A 127 -11.03 6.55 0.96
C THR A 127 -10.18 6.58 -0.32
N GLU A 128 -10.54 5.78 -1.33
CA GLU A 128 -9.88 5.75 -2.64
C GLU A 128 -10.03 7.10 -3.35
N LEU A 129 -11.21 7.71 -3.32
CA LEU A 129 -11.44 9.04 -3.89
C LEU A 129 -10.71 10.16 -3.14
N ASN A 130 -10.70 10.13 -1.80
CA ASN A 130 -9.93 11.07 -0.99
C ASN A 130 -8.45 11.02 -1.31
N SER A 131 -7.93 9.82 -1.50
CA SER A 131 -6.53 9.63 -1.84
C SER A 131 -6.18 10.21 -3.22
N ASN A 132 -7.20 10.42 -4.08
CA ASN A 132 -7.08 11.13 -5.36
C ASN A 132 -7.43 12.63 -5.28
N ILE A 133 -8.05 13.10 -4.17
CA ILE A 133 -8.21 14.54 -3.88
C ILE A 133 -6.84 15.15 -3.61
N GLU A 134 -6.02 14.52 -2.78
CA GLU A 134 -4.66 14.98 -2.47
C GLU A 134 -3.91 15.21 -3.81
N LEU A 135 -3.38 16.42 -3.98
CA LEU A 135 -2.63 16.79 -5.19
C LEU A 135 -1.15 16.44 -4.96
N PRO A 136 -0.47 15.80 -5.93
CA PRO A 136 0.95 15.51 -5.79
C PRO A 136 1.77 16.81 -5.83
N ARG A 137 3.01 16.75 -5.34
CA ARG A 137 3.88 17.93 -5.15
C ARG A 137 4.05 18.73 -6.44
N TYR A 138 4.13 18.05 -7.57
CA TYR A 138 4.31 18.66 -8.89
C TYR A 138 3.03 18.60 -9.74
N TRP A 139 1.84 18.71 -9.12
CA TRP A 139 0.55 18.62 -9.83
C TRP A 139 0.41 19.54 -11.04
N LYS A 140 1.11 20.69 -11.08
CA LYS A 140 1.13 21.60 -12.23
C LYS A 140 1.69 20.97 -13.51
N GLN A 141 2.47 19.89 -13.39
CA GLN A 141 3.02 19.12 -14.51
C GLN A 141 2.01 18.10 -15.07
N ILE A 142 0.85 17.92 -14.43
CA ILE A 142 -0.20 17.01 -14.89
C ILE A 142 -1.03 17.71 -15.95
N ASP A 143 -0.79 17.33 -17.20
CA ASP A 143 -1.44 17.85 -18.40
C ASP A 143 -2.20 16.77 -19.20
N TYR A 144 -2.42 15.61 -18.59
CA TYR A 144 -3.06 14.45 -19.22
C TYR A 144 -4.35 14.03 -18.53
N GLU A 145 -5.14 13.18 -19.20
CA GLU A 145 -6.32 12.56 -18.62
C GLU A 145 -5.94 11.34 -17.77
N GLN A 146 -6.35 11.40 -16.51
CA GLN A 146 -6.09 10.34 -15.53
C GLN A 146 -7.11 9.23 -15.66
N PHE A 147 -6.65 7.99 -15.56
CA PHE A 147 -7.52 6.83 -15.42
C PHE A 147 -7.62 6.47 -13.93
N ILE A 148 -8.81 6.63 -13.34
CA ILE A 148 -9.08 6.24 -11.96
C ILE A 148 -9.96 4.98 -11.99
N PRO A 149 -9.38 3.77 -11.83
CA PRO A 149 -10.09 2.51 -12.08
C PRO A 149 -11.41 2.37 -11.32
N GLU A 150 -11.45 2.88 -10.10
CA GLU A 150 -12.61 2.80 -9.22
C GLU A 150 -13.76 3.64 -9.76
N ILE A 151 -13.47 4.85 -10.25
CA ILE A 151 -14.45 5.78 -10.82
C ILE A 151 -14.95 5.27 -12.16
N GLU A 152 -14.05 4.83 -13.04
CA GLU A 152 -14.43 4.32 -14.36
C GLU A 152 -15.31 3.07 -14.25
N LEU A 153 -15.01 2.18 -13.30
CA LEU A 153 -15.87 1.03 -13.04
C LEU A 153 -17.24 1.44 -12.47
N GLN A 154 -17.31 2.49 -11.65
CA GLN A 154 -18.59 3.00 -11.13
C GLN A 154 -19.41 3.70 -12.22
N LYS A 155 -18.78 4.45 -13.11
CA LYS A 155 -19.41 5.02 -14.32
C LYS A 155 -20.08 3.91 -15.12
N ILE A 156 -19.34 2.84 -15.44
CA ILE A 156 -19.89 1.69 -16.16
C ILE A 156 -21.01 1.00 -15.37
N LYS A 157 -20.95 0.93 -14.03
CA LYS A 157 -22.02 0.29 -13.26
C LYS A 157 -23.33 1.08 -13.27
N ARG A 158 -23.24 2.42 -13.32
CA ARG A 158 -24.40 3.33 -13.23
C ARG A 158 -24.97 3.72 -14.58
N GLN A 159 -24.13 3.69 -15.63
CA GLN A 159 -24.55 3.98 -16.98
C GLN A 159 -25.62 2.98 -17.44
N HIS A 160 -26.69 3.51 -18.01
CA HIS A 160 -27.69 2.70 -18.70
C HIS A 160 -27.15 2.39 -20.09
N PHE A 161 -27.05 1.09 -20.40
CA PHE A 161 -26.65 0.62 -21.73
C PHE A 161 -27.88 0.13 -22.49
N GLY A 162 -27.93 0.39 -23.79
CA GLY A 162 -28.99 -0.10 -24.65
C GLY A 162 -28.93 -1.63 -24.81
N SER A 163 -27.75 -2.23 -24.61
CA SER A 163 -27.59 -3.69 -24.66
C SER A 163 -26.52 -4.25 -23.71
N VAL A 164 -26.61 -5.55 -23.43
CA VAL A 164 -25.56 -6.30 -22.71
C VAL A 164 -24.22 -6.25 -23.46
N LYS A 165 -24.25 -6.25 -24.80
CA LYS A 165 -23.06 -6.21 -25.66
C LYS A 165 -22.29 -4.89 -25.50
N GLU A 166 -23.00 -3.76 -25.43
CA GLU A 166 -22.39 -2.44 -25.17
C GLU A 166 -21.72 -2.39 -23.79
N LYS A 167 -22.40 -2.89 -22.75
CA LYS A 167 -21.84 -2.98 -21.40
C LYS A 167 -20.58 -3.85 -21.38
N GLN A 168 -20.60 -4.99 -22.09
CA GLN A 168 -19.44 -5.87 -22.19
C GLN A 168 -18.28 -5.20 -22.93
N ALA A 169 -18.55 -4.47 -24.01
CA ALA A 169 -17.53 -3.69 -24.72
C ALA A 169 -16.88 -2.64 -23.81
N LYS A 170 -17.69 -1.88 -23.05
CA LYS A 170 -17.16 -0.90 -22.08
C LYS A 170 -16.37 -1.54 -20.94
N LEU A 171 -16.79 -2.70 -20.45
CA LEU A 171 -16.01 -3.47 -19.48
C LEU A 171 -14.71 -4.02 -20.07
N ALA A 172 -14.66 -4.33 -21.36
CA ALA A 172 -13.44 -4.75 -22.04
C ALA A 172 -12.44 -3.59 -22.17
N GLU A 173 -12.92 -2.42 -22.62
CA GLU A 173 -12.13 -1.17 -22.67
C GLU A 173 -11.55 -0.81 -21.29
N TYR A 174 -12.39 -0.86 -20.25
CA TYR A 174 -11.95 -0.65 -18.87
C TYR A 174 -10.82 -1.60 -18.46
N LYS A 175 -10.96 -2.91 -18.75
CA LYS A 175 -9.95 -3.92 -18.42
C LYS A 175 -8.65 -3.67 -19.17
N GLU A 176 -8.72 -3.24 -20.42
CA GLU A 176 -7.56 -2.90 -21.23
C GLU A 176 -6.80 -1.69 -20.63
N GLN A 177 -7.51 -0.60 -20.33
CA GLN A 177 -6.93 0.58 -19.68
C GLN A 177 -6.34 0.25 -18.30
N TYR A 178 -7.05 -0.55 -17.50
CA TYR A 178 -6.56 -1.02 -16.21
C TYR A 178 -5.28 -1.85 -16.34
N ASN A 179 -5.24 -2.80 -17.27
CA ASN A 179 -4.04 -3.60 -17.52
C ASN A 179 -2.88 -2.75 -18.05
N ARG A 180 -3.16 -1.77 -18.92
CA ARG A 180 -2.17 -0.80 -19.42
C ARG A 180 -1.57 0.01 -18.27
N GLN A 181 -2.40 0.56 -17.39
CA GLN A 181 -1.93 1.31 -16.22
C GLN A 181 -1.09 0.43 -15.28
N ARG A 182 -1.51 -0.81 -15.00
CA ARG A 182 -0.75 -1.78 -14.19
C ARG A 182 0.61 -2.11 -14.79
N ARG A 183 0.66 -2.29 -16.12
CA ARG A 183 1.92 -2.47 -16.85
C ARG A 183 2.81 -1.24 -16.74
N GLY A 184 2.22 -0.04 -16.88
CA GLY A 184 2.89 1.23 -16.69
C GLY A 184 3.55 1.37 -15.33
N ILE A 185 2.83 1.02 -14.25
CA ILE A 185 3.38 1.01 -12.88
C ILE A 185 4.60 0.07 -12.81
N ALA A 186 4.49 -1.15 -13.32
CA ALA A 186 5.58 -2.12 -13.31
C ALA A 186 6.81 -1.62 -14.10
N LEU A 187 6.61 -1.04 -15.27
CA LEU A 187 7.69 -0.46 -16.09
C LEU A 187 8.32 0.76 -15.41
N THR A 188 7.52 1.64 -14.79
CA THR A 188 8.02 2.81 -14.04
C THR A 188 8.92 2.36 -12.90
N ILE A 189 8.53 1.31 -12.19
CA ILE A 189 9.32 0.72 -11.12
C ILE A 189 10.67 0.20 -11.63
N GLU A 190 10.67 -0.47 -12.79
CA GLU A 190 11.89 -0.93 -13.45
C GLU A 190 12.79 0.23 -13.89
N TYR A 191 12.21 1.28 -14.50
CA TYR A 191 12.94 2.48 -14.89
C TYR A 191 13.57 3.19 -13.70
N LEU A 192 12.85 3.33 -12.59
CA LEU A 192 13.40 3.88 -11.35
C LEU A 192 14.55 3.01 -10.81
N ALA A 193 14.40 1.69 -10.83
CA ALA A 193 15.45 0.76 -10.40
C ALA A 193 16.73 0.94 -11.22
N GLU A 194 16.59 0.97 -12.54
CA GLU A 194 17.70 1.08 -13.47
C GLU A 194 18.35 2.46 -13.40
N ALA A 195 17.56 3.53 -13.27
CA ALA A 195 18.06 4.89 -13.07
C ALA A 195 18.86 5.01 -11.77
N ILE A 196 18.36 4.44 -10.67
CA ILE A 196 19.07 4.40 -9.38
C ILE A 196 20.38 3.60 -9.49
N LYS A 197 20.34 2.45 -10.17
CA LYS A 197 21.50 1.58 -10.37
C LYS A 197 22.59 2.26 -11.20
N ASN A 198 22.20 2.95 -12.27
CA ASN A 198 23.13 3.60 -13.20
C ASN A 198 23.64 4.95 -12.67
N ASN A 199 22.86 5.64 -11.83
CA ASN A 199 23.28 6.87 -11.16
C ASN A 199 22.97 6.83 -9.66
N LYS A 200 23.98 6.45 -8.85
CA LYS A 200 23.88 6.41 -7.37
C LYS A 200 23.57 7.77 -6.74
N PHE A 201 23.79 8.86 -7.47
CA PHE A 201 23.60 10.24 -7.02
C PHE A 201 22.36 10.90 -7.62
N ILE A 202 21.53 10.16 -8.35
CA ILE A 202 20.30 10.70 -8.97
C ILE A 202 19.48 11.51 -7.97
N SER A 203 19.10 12.71 -8.36
CA SER A 203 18.34 13.63 -7.51
C SER A 203 16.91 13.14 -7.30
N GLN A 204 16.24 13.70 -6.30
CA GLN A 204 14.83 13.43 -6.07
C GLN A 204 13.99 13.91 -7.27
N GLU A 205 14.34 15.08 -7.79
CA GLU A 205 13.66 15.75 -8.90
C GLU A 205 13.76 14.92 -10.19
N GLU A 206 14.92 14.35 -10.49
CA GLU A 206 15.10 13.45 -11.64
C GLU A 206 14.23 12.19 -11.52
N LEU A 207 14.19 11.55 -10.34
CA LEU A 207 13.33 10.38 -10.12
C LEU A 207 11.84 10.70 -10.27
N ILE A 208 11.41 11.85 -9.73
CA ILE A 208 10.03 12.31 -9.85
C ILE A 208 9.69 12.62 -11.31
N SER A 209 10.59 13.25 -12.05
CA SER A 209 10.40 13.51 -13.49
C SER A 209 10.10 12.22 -14.28
N LEU A 210 10.85 11.14 -14.00
CA LEU A 210 10.60 9.83 -14.60
C LEU A 210 9.19 9.29 -14.29
N VAL A 211 8.73 9.45 -13.05
CA VAL A 211 7.38 9.04 -12.63
C VAL A 211 6.31 9.85 -13.36
N TYR A 212 6.49 11.16 -13.50
CA TYR A 212 5.51 12.03 -14.17
C TYR A 212 5.45 11.79 -15.68
N GLN A 213 6.59 11.54 -16.32
CA GLN A 213 6.65 11.11 -17.71
C GLN A 213 5.88 9.81 -17.92
N ALA A 214 6.12 8.80 -17.07
CA ALA A 214 5.38 7.55 -17.13
C ALA A 214 3.90 7.74 -16.79
N GLY A 215 3.58 8.63 -15.85
CA GLY A 215 2.20 8.99 -15.51
C GLY A 215 1.43 9.52 -16.71
N ARG A 216 2.05 10.35 -17.55
CA ARG A 216 1.48 10.83 -18.81
C ARG A 216 1.25 9.70 -19.80
N GLU A 217 2.21 8.78 -19.95
CA GLU A 217 2.13 7.67 -20.90
C GLU A 217 1.07 6.62 -20.51
N PHE A 218 0.90 6.39 -19.20
CA PHE A 218 0.07 5.32 -18.64
C PHE A 218 -1.14 5.82 -17.85
N SER A 219 -1.45 7.11 -17.93
CA SER A 219 -2.60 7.76 -17.28
C SER A 219 -2.67 7.50 -15.78
N PHE A 220 -1.56 7.70 -15.04
CA PHE A 220 -1.55 7.52 -13.59
C PHE A 220 -2.50 8.49 -12.88
N SER A 221 -3.14 8.01 -11.82
CA SER A 221 -3.97 8.88 -10.98
C SER A 221 -3.12 9.71 -10.02
N ASN A 222 -3.69 10.79 -9.47
CA ASN A 222 -3.06 11.58 -8.41
C ASN A 222 -2.58 10.71 -7.25
N HIS A 223 -3.42 9.77 -6.80
CA HIS A 223 -3.06 8.86 -5.73
C HIS A 223 -1.79 8.08 -6.06
N GLN A 224 -1.70 7.49 -7.25
CA GLN A 224 -0.55 6.71 -7.69
C GLN A 224 0.73 7.57 -7.75
N LEU A 225 0.65 8.79 -8.27
CA LEU A 225 1.77 9.73 -8.27
C LEU A 225 2.24 10.04 -6.84
N ILE A 226 1.32 10.31 -5.92
CA ILE A 226 1.64 10.54 -4.50
C ILE A 226 2.31 9.33 -3.87
N LEU A 227 1.86 8.10 -4.18
CA LEU A 227 2.51 6.89 -3.67
C LEU A 227 3.96 6.79 -4.16
N PHE A 228 4.22 7.12 -5.44
CA PHE A 228 5.58 7.18 -5.97
C PHE A 228 6.41 8.29 -5.33
N GLU A 229 5.88 9.50 -5.15
CA GLU A 229 6.56 10.60 -4.45
C GLU A 229 6.94 10.19 -3.02
N LYS A 230 5.98 9.63 -2.26
CA LYS A 230 6.20 9.12 -0.89
C LYS A 230 7.22 7.99 -0.86
N ALA A 231 7.25 7.13 -1.89
CA ALA A 231 8.30 6.13 -2.02
C ALA A 231 9.64 6.82 -2.24
N ILE A 232 9.79 7.65 -3.27
CA ILE A 232 11.04 8.38 -3.59
C ILE A 232 11.57 9.14 -2.36
N ASP A 233 10.73 9.88 -1.64
CA ASP A 233 11.10 10.56 -0.39
C ASP A 233 11.74 9.60 0.63
N LYS A 234 11.13 8.43 0.84
CA LYS A 234 11.67 7.41 1.75
C LYS A 234 13.03 6.89 1.25
N PHE A 235 13.25 6.80 -0.07
CA PHE A 235 14.53 6.37 -0.63
C PHE A 235 15.61 7.42 -0.43
N ILE A 236 15.29 8.69 -0.67
CA ILE A 236 16.24 9.79 -0.48
C ILE A 236 16.67 9.85 1.00
N LYS A 237 15.72 9.84 1.93
CA LYS A 237 15.99 9.78 3.38
C LYS A 237 16.82 8.56 3.76
N ARG A 238 16.50 7.40 3.18
CA ARG A 238 17.27 6.17 3.44
C ARG A 238 18.69 6.27 2.88
N ARG A 239 18.86 6.77 1.67
CA ARG A 239 20.17 6.96 1.03
C ARG A 239 21.04 7.92 1.84
N GLU A 240 20.47 8.99 2.38
CA GLU A 240 21.14 9.90 3.30
C GLU A 240 21.55 9.19 4.60
N ALA A 241 20.67 8.38 5.18
CA ALA A 241 21.00 7.59 6.37
C ALA A 241 22.10 6.56 6.10
N VAL A 242 22.10 5.90 4.93
CA VAL A 242 23.16 5.00 4.47
C VAL A 242 24.49 5.76 4.36
N ARG A 243 24.50 6.92 3.70
CA ARG A 243 25.70 7.76 3.56
C ARG A 243 26.21 8.23 4.92
N SER A 244 25.33 8.68 5.80
CA SER A 244 25.69 9.09 7.15
C SER A 244 26.32 7.94 7.94
N LEU A 245 25.73 6.74 7.90
CA LEU A 245 26.32 5.56 8.55
C LEU A 245 27.67 5.15 7.94
N GLN A 246 27.82 5.28 6.61
CA GLN A 246 29.07 4.98 5.92
C GLN A 246 30.18 5.98 6.27
N GLN A 247 29.84 7.27 6.40
CA GLN A 247 30.77 8.37 6.69
C GLN A 247 31.18 8.45 8.16
N ARG A 248 30.36 7.93 9.09
CA ARG A 248 30.76 7.78 10.49
C ARG A 248 32.00 6.88 10.52
N ALA A 249 33.15 7.51 10.76
CA ALA A 249 34.44 6.84 10.84
C ALA A 249 34.36 5.76 11.92
N GLY A 250 34.79 4.55 11.56
CA GLY A 250 34.74 3.41 12.45
C GLY A 250 34.76 2.06 11.73
N THR A 251 35.09 1.05 12.52
CA THR A 251 35.05 -0.37 12.18
C THR A 251 33.63 -0.85 11.92
N ASP A 252 33.48 -2.00 11.25
CA ASP A 252 32.16 -2.60 11.03
C ASP A 252 31.46 -2.94 12.35
N ALA A 253 32.22 -3.29 13.41
CA ALA A 253 31.72 -3.51 14.77
C ALA A 253 31.01 -2.28 15.35
N GLU A 254 31.63 -1.11 15.24
CA GLU A 254 31.04 0.14 15.72
C GLU A 254 29.75 0.49 14.95
N LYS A 255 29.73 0.26 13.64
CA LYS A 255 28.53 0.45 12.81
C LYS A 255 27.41 -0.52 13.17
N PHE A 256 27.73 -1.78 13.48
CA PHE A 256 26.77 -2.75 13.99
C PHE A 256 26.17 -2.32 15.33
N LYS A 257 27.00 -1.80 16.24
CA LYS A 257 26.52 -1.23 17.50
C LYS A 257 25.62 -0.03 17.30
N ILE A 258 25.93 0.85 16.35
CA ILE A 258 25.04 1.95 15.98
C ILE A 258 23.69 1.42 15.47
N LEU A 259 23.70 0.36 14.66
CA LEU A 259 22.48 -0.21 14.09
C LEU A 259 21.61 -0.95 15.11
N PHE A 260 22.21 -1.67 16.06
CA PHE A 260 21.50 -2.64 16.90
C PHE A 260 21.73 -2.49 18.41
N GLY A 261 22.52 -1.53 18.86
CA GLY A 261 22.67 -1.15 20.26
C GLY A 261 23.65 -1.99 21.08
N ARG A 262 24.38 -2.93 20.45
CA ARG A 262 25.41 -3.75 21.12
C ARG A 262 26.59 -4.04 20.21
N GLU A 263 27.75 -4.32 20.78
CA GLU A 263 28.88 -4.86 20.02
C GLU A 263 28.55 -6.24 19.44
N PRO A 264 29.02 -6.59 18.24
CA PRO A 264 28.90 -7.96 17.74
C PRO A 264 29.77 -8.90 18.58
N LYS A 265 29.30 -10.12 18.79
CA LYS A 265 30.09 -11.20 19.42
C LYS A 265 31.07 -11.85 18.45
N GLY A 266 30.75 -11.89 17.16
CA GLY A 266 31.61 -12.44 16.11
C GLY A 266 32.11 -11.40 15.12
N GLU A 267 32.90 -11.88 14.14
CA GLU A 267 33.32 -11.03 13.03
C GLU A 267 32.13 -10.72 12.13
N ILE A 268 32.05 -9.47 11.70
CA ILE A 268 31.02 -8.98 10.80
C ILE A 268 31.67 -8.18 9.67
N ARG A 269 31.02 -8.18 8.51
CA ARG A 269 31.38 -7.33 7.37
C ARG A 269 30.18 -6.56 6.87
N ILE A 270 30.32 -5.25 6.71
CA ILE A 270 29.22 -4.39 6.24
C ILE A 270 29.54 -3.85 4.86
N PHE A 271 28.72 -4.22 3.89
CA PHE A 271 28.74 -3.67 2.55
C PHE A 271 27.62 -2.66 2.38
N TYR A 272 27.91 -1.55 1.71
CA TYR A 272 26.91 -0.53 1.45
C TYR A 272 26.31 -0.70 0.06
N THR A 273 24.99 -0.69 0.00
CA THR A 273 24.21 -0.64 -1.24
C THR A 273 23.40 0.65 -1.26
N ILE A 274 22.79 0.97 -2.40
CA ILE A 274 21.98 2.18 -2.51
C ILE A 274 20.72 2.09 -1.64
N LEU A 275 20.20 0.88 -1.44
CA LEU A 275 19.02 0.64 -0.60
C LEU A 275 19.34 0.44 0.87
N GLY A 276 20.60 0.24 1.27
CA GLY A 276 20.89 -0.18 2.63
C GLY A 276 22.22 -0.86 2.90
N PRO A 277 22.62 -1.00 4.19
CA PRO A 277 23.71 -1.89 4.60
C PRO A 277 23.35 -3.37 4.37
N TYR A 278 24.31 -4.12 3.88
CA TYR A 278 24.31 -5.58 3.75
C TYR A 278 25.36 -6.15 4.69
N ILE A 279 24.93 -6.82 5.76
CA ILE A 279 25.78 -7.29 6.84
C ILE A 279 25.98 -8.79 6.68
N GLN A 280 27.23 -9.23 6.58
CA GLN A 280 27.58 -10.64 6.74
C GLN A 280 27.90 -10.89 8.21
N CYS A 281 27.20 -11.86 8.80
CA CYS A 281 27.27 -12.17 10.22
C CYS A 281 27.76 -13.60 10.40
N SER A 282 28.91 -13.75 11.08
CA SER A 282 29.53 -15.07 11.31
C SER A 282 29.11 -15.78 12.58
N ASN A 283 28.47 -15.06 13.50
CA ASN A 283 28.06 -15.60 14.78
C ASN A 283 26.54 -15.79 14.83
N ASP A 284 26.11 -17.01 15.16
CA ASP A 284 24.70 -17.37 15.24
C ASP A 284 23.94 -16.54 16.31
N ASP A 285 24.56 -16.16 17.45
CA ASP A 285 23.90 -15.33 18.47
C ASP A 285 23.64 -13.90 17.98
N ASP A 286 24.54 -13.35 17.15
CA ASP A 286 24.35 -12.05 16.52
C ASP A 286 23.24 -12.11 15.47
N PHE A 287 23.22 -13.18 14.68
CA PHE A 287 22.16 -13.40 13.70
C PHE A 287 20.78 -13.60 14.34
N VAL A 288 20.67 -14.42 15.40
CA VAL A 288 19.40 -14.58 16.16
C VAL A 288 18.96 -13.25 16.77
N TYR A 289 19.90 -12.47 17.32
CA TYR A 289 19.60 -11.17 17.90
C TYR A 289 18.97 -10.21 16.89
N ILE A 290 19.54 -10.14 15.68
CA ILE A 290 18.99 -9.35 14.58
C ILE A 290 17.63 -9.90 14.12
N TRP A 291 17.54 -11.22 13.93
CA TRP A 291 16.31 -11.89 13.46
C TRP A 291 15.11 -11.62 14.39
N ARG A 292 15.33 -11.58 15.71
CA ARG A 292 14.30 -11.25 16.72
C ARG A 292 13.77 -9.82 16.64
N GLN A 293 14.60 -8.87 16.22
CA GLN A 293 14.27 -7.44 16.08
C GLN A 293 13.67 -6.77 17.34
N ARG A 294 13.96 -7.31 18.54
CA ARG A 294 13.59 -6.72 19.83
C ARG A 294 14.70 -5.83 20.40
N PHE A 295 15.95 -6.16 20.07
CA PHE A 295 17.16 -5.48 20.55
C PHE A 295 17.21 -5.34 22.09
N ASP A 296 16.73 -6.36 22.78
CA ASP A 296 16.80 -6.49 24.24
C ASP A 296 17.95 -7.41 24.66
N SER A 297 18.29 -7.43 25.95
CA SER A 297 19.38 -8.24 26.51
C SER A 297 19.06 -9.74 26.64
N THR A 298 17.89 -10.20 26.18
CA THR A 298 17.46 -11.59 26.38
C THR A 298 18.27 -12.55 25.51
N PRO A 299 18.94 -13.57 26.09
CA PRO A 299 19.73 -14.52 25.31
C PRO A 299 18.87 -15.35 24.33
N PRO A 300 19.41 -15.76 23.17
CA PRO A 300 18.79 -16.70 22.25
C PRO A 300 18.43 -18.04 22.91
N SER A 301 17.19 -18.50 22.76
CA SER A 301 16.84 -19.88 23.13
C SER A 301 17.41 -20.88 22.12
N SER A 302 17.63 -22.12 22.53
CA SER A 302 18.12 -23.19 21.65
C SER A 302 17.18 -23.42 20.45
N GLN A 303 15.87 -23.29 20.65
CA GLN A 303 14.89 -23.42 19.57
C GLN A 303 15.04 -22.32 18.52
N GLU A 304 15.35 -21.09 18.92
CA GLU A 304 15.57 -19.99 17.97
C GLU A 304 16.88 -20.19 17.19
N LYS A 305 17.92 -20.70 17.85
CA LYS A 305 19.18 -21.08 17.18
C LYS A 305 18.94 -22.16 16.12
N GLU A 306 18.16 -23.19 16.42
CA GLU A 306 17.82 -24.21 15.42
C GLU A 306 16.97 -23.65 14.26
N LYS A 307 16.06 -22.71 14.53
CA LYS A 307 15.26 -22.07 13.49
C LYS A 307 16.11 -21.26 12.52
N ILE A 308 17.08 -20.48 13.01
CA ILE A 308 17.92 -19.66 12.12
C ILE A 308 18.86 -20.46 11.23
N LYS A 309 19.16 -21.73 11.57
CA LYS A 309 20.00 -22.58 10.72
C LYS A 309 19.42 -22.78 9.33
N LYS A 310 18.10 -22.66 9.19
CA LYS A 310 17.35 -22.78 7.92
C LYS A 310 17.25 -21.46 7.15
N ILE A 311 17.73 -20.36 7.72
CA ILE A 311 17.63 -19.01 7.17
C ILE A 311 19.01 -18.58 6.66
N GLY A 312 19.11 -18.34 5.36
CA GLY A 312 20.35 -17.85 4.75
C GLY A 312 20.57 -16.35 4.95
N GLY A 313 19.49 -15.56 4.94
CA GLY A 313 19.51 -14.12 5.17
C GLY A 313 18.12 -13.59 5.56
N LEU A 314 18.07 -12.32 5.92
CA LEU A 314 16.81 -11.60 6.12
C LEU A 314 16.94 -10.10 5.83
N ALA A 315 15.83 -9.51 5.38
CA ALA A 315 15.58 -8.09 5.45
C ALA A 315 15.11 -7.69 6.86
N VAL A 316 15.85 -6.81 7.53
CA VAL A 316 15.58 -6.38 8.90
C VAL A 316 14.56 -5.25 8.91
N ASN A 317 13.43 -5.43 9.62
CA ASN A 317 12.37 -4.42 9.67
C ASN A 317 12.64 -3.29 10.67
N ARG A 318 13.46 -3.52 11.70
CA ARG A 318 13.78 -2.55 12.76
C ARG A 318 15.29 -2.40 12.92
N CYS A 319 15.74 -1.19 13.20
CA CYS A 319 17.08 -0.86 13.67
C CYS A 319 17.02 0.47 14.42
N LEU A 320 18.09 0.83 15.14
CA LEU A 320 18.14 2.06 15.95
C LEU A 320 18.37 3.33 15.11
N VAL A 321 18.93 3.19 13.90
CA VAL A 321 19.14 4.32 12.99
C VAL A 321 17.85 4.64 12.25
N ASP A 322 17.31 5.83 12.50
CA ASP A 322 16.15 6.31 11.78
C ASP A 322 16.49 6.51 10.29
N GLY A 323 15.53 6.20 9.40
CA GLY A 323 15.76 6.13 7.96
C GLY A 323 16.28 4.78 7.43
N LEU A 324 16.90 3.93 8.28
CA LEU A 324 17.34 2.57 7.89
C LEU A 324 16.35 1.46 8.28
N LYS A 325 15.23 1.78 8.93
CA LYS A 325 14.14 0.82 9.20
C LYS A 325 13.67 0.18 7.88
N ARG A 326 13.57 -1.16 7.84
CA ARG A 326 13.29 -1.94 6.62
C ARG A 326 14.30 -1.71 5.49
N GLY A 327 15.52 -1.34 5.83
CA GLY A 327 16.59 -0.99 4.91
C GLY A 327 17.92 -1.67 5.23
N VAL A 328 17.95 -2.64 6.14
CA VAL A 328 19.17 -3.40 6.46
C VAL A 328 18.95 -4.84 6.01
N MET A 329 19.95 -5.43 5.37
CA MET A 329 19.98 -6.84 5.01
C MET A 329 21.04 -7.53 5.85
N VAL A 330 20.77 -8.76 6.28
CA VAL A 330 21.75 -9.57 7.00
C VAL A 330 21.81 -10.95 6.40
N GLU A 331 23.01 -11.43 6.12
CA GLU A 331 23.32 -12.78 5.66
C GLU A 331 24.08 -13.53 6.77
N ARG A 332 23.69 -14.79 6.97
CA ARG A 332 24.45 -15.71 7.81
C ARG A 332 25.59 -16.31 6.98
N THR A 333 26.82 -16.02 7.37
CA THR A 333 28.03 -16.34 6.58
C THR A 333 29.03 -17.05 7.47
N GLN A 334 29.64 -18.14 7.01
CA GLN A 334 30.71 -18.76 7.79
C GLN A 334 31.94 -17.82 7.87
N PRO A 335 32.74 -17.85 8.95
CA PRO A 335 33.91 -16.99 9.10
C PRO A 335 34.82 -16.96 7.87
N GLU A 336 35.11 -18.12 7.28
CA GLU A 336 35.97 -18.30 6.10
C GLU A 336 35.36 -17.75 4.79
N GLN A 337 34.07 -17.39 4.81
CA GLN A 337 33.36 -16.81 3.67
C GLN A 337 33.04 -15.32 3.85
N LEU A 338 33.42 -14.72 4.99
CA LEU A 338 33.30 -13.29 5.19
C LEU A 338 34.06 -12.53 4.10
N GLY A 339 33.45 -11.46 3.59
CA GLY A 339 33.99 -10.71 2.46
C GLY A 339 33.49 -11.22 1.09
N ARG A 340 33.07 -12.49 0.99
CA ARG A 340 32.56 -13.09 -0.26
C ARG A 340 31.04 -13.04 -0.28
N ARG A 341 30.47 -12.20 -1.15
CA ARG A 341 29.02 -12.12 -1.31
C ARG A 341 28.49 -13.39 -1.96
N ARG A 342 27.45 -14.00 -1.38
CA ARG A 342 26.69 -15.05 -2.08
C ARG A 342 25.64 -14.37 -2.98
N PRO A 343 25.81 -14.38 -4.31
CA PRO A 343 25.00 -13.53 -5.19
C PRO A 343 23.50 -13.82 -5.11
N ASN A 344 23.12 -15.08 -4.86
CA ASN A 344 21.73 -15.50 -4.78
C ASN A 344 21.03 -14.98 -3.52
N THR A 345 21.65 -15.14 -2.34
CA THR A 345 21.13 -14.57 -1.09
C THR A 345 21.01 -13.06 -1.19
N PHE A 346 22.07 -12.40 -1.65
CA PHE A 346 22.08 -10.95 -1.83
C PHE A 346 20.96 -10.48 -2.76
N ARG A 347 20.78 -11.11 -3.93
CA ARG A 347 19.71 -10.78 -4.88
C ARG A 347 18.32 -11.02 -4.28
N HIS A 348 18.14 -12.10 -3.51
CA HIS A 348 16.88 -12.42 -2.84
C HIS A 348 16.52 -11.36 -1.80
N GLU A 349 17.42 -11.03 -0.87
CA GLU A 349 17.16 -10.01 0.16
C GLU A 349 17.00 -8.61 -0.45
N MET A 350 17.80 -8.29 -1.47
CA MET A 350 17.67 -7.03 -2.20
C MET A 350 16.28 -6.88 -2.85
N GLN A 351 15.73 -7.96 -3.40
CA GLN A 351 14.38 -7.96 -3.95
C GLN A 351 13.33 -7.68 -2.87
N HIS A 352 13.50 -8.23 -1.67
CA HIS A 352 12.61 -7.90 -0.54
C HIS A 352 12.70 -6.42 -0.19
N LEU A 353 13.89 -5.84 -0.06
CA LEU A 353 14.04 -4.40 0.22
C LEU A 353 13.38 -3.55 -0.87
N PHE A 354 13.57 -3.91 -2.13
CA PHE A 354 13.00 -3.20 -3.26
C PHE A 354 11.47 -3.28 -3.26
N ASN A 355 10.91 -4.47 -3.03
CA ASN A 355 9.46 -4.67 -2.91
C ASN A 355 8.89 -3.94 -1.68
N HIS A 356 9.59 -3.97 -0.55
CA HIS A 356 9.22 -3.21 0.64
C HIS A 356 9.21 -1.71 0.39
N PHE A 357 10.16 -1.24 -0.41
CA PHE A 357 10.33 0.17 -0.70
C PHE A 357 9.25 0.69 -1.66
N ILE A 358 8.90 -0.07 -2.69
CA ILE A 358 8.02 0.36 -3.78
C ILE A 358 6.57 -0.09 -3.60
N LEU A 359 6.34 -1.31 -3.11
CA LEU A 359 5.02 -1.95 -3.11
C LEU A 359 4.29 -1.83 -1.75
N GLN A 360 4.96 -1.43 -0.66
CA GLN A 360 4.30 -1.26 0.65
C GLN A 360 3.67 0.12 0.88
N ALA A 361 3.46 0.90 -0.18
CA ALA A 361 2.64 2.09 -0.09
C ALA A 361 1.14 1.75 0.14
N ASP A 362 0.76 0.46 0.07
CA ASP A 362 -0.62 -0.02 0.25
C ASP A 362 -1.13 0.04 1.70
N PHE A 363 -2.15 0.89 1.86
CA PHE A 363 -3.36 0.74 2.68
C PHE A 363 -3.23 -0.07 3.98
N GLN A 364 -2.66 0.54 5.02
CA GLN A 364 -3.04 0.21 6.40
C GLN A 364 -4.45 0.76 6.64
N ILE A 365 -5.49 0.06 6.18
CA ILE A 365 -6.83 0.27 6.69
C ILE A 365 -6.84 -0.36 8.08
N SER A 366 -6.64 0.47 9.11
CA SER A 366 -7.08 0.12 10.45
C SER A 366 -8.60 0.22 10.43
N PRO A 367 -9.35 -0.89 10.45
CA PRO A 367 -10.80 -0.78 10.59
C PRO A 367 -11.06 -0.11 11.95
N SER A 368 -11.94 0.89 12.00
CA SER A 368 -12.44 1.36 13.28
C SER A 368 -13.25 0.23 13.91
N THR A 369 -12.61 -0.55 14.77
CA THR A 369 -13.22 -1.62 15.57
C THR A 369 -14.22 -1.11 16.62
N LEU A 370 -14.42 0.20 16.68
CA LEU A 370 -15.19 0.96 17.68
C LEU A 370 -16.68 0.57 17.82
N PHE A 371 -17.22 -0.32 16.99
CA PHE A 371 -18.63 -0.71 17.03
C PHE A 371 -18.89 -2.22 17.04
N LEU A 372 -17.84 -3.07 17.10
CA LEU A 372 -18.02 -4.53 16.98
C LEU A 372 -18.90 -5.12 18.08
N ASN A 373 -18.78 -4.61 19.31
CA ASN A 373 -19.58 -5.05 20.45
C ASN A 373 -21.07 -4.68 20.35
N LYS A 374 -21.44 -3.75 19.47
CA LYS A 374 -22.84 -3.37 19.21
C LYS A 374 -23.48 -4.21 18.09
N LEU A 375 -22.68 -4.91 17.30
CA LEU A 375 -23.19 -5.74 16.21
C LEU A 375 -23.78 -7.04 16.75
N SER A 376 -24.84 -7.53 16.11
CA SER A 376 -25.35 -8.87 16.39
C SER A 376 -24.31 -9.96 16.05
N PRO A 377 -24.39 -11.16 16.65
CA PRO A 377 -23.37 -12.21 16.45
C PRO A 377 -23.12 -12.58 14.98
N ARG A 378 -24.19 -12.62 14.17
CA ARG A 378 -24.09 -12.87 12.72
C ARG A 378 -23.28 -11.78 12.01
N LEU A 379 -23.51 -10.51 12.38
CA LEU A 379 -22.84 -9.37 11.78
C LEU A 379 -21.38 -9.26 12.22
N GLN A 380 -21.09 -9.62 13.47
CA GLN A 380 -19.72 -9.78 13.94
C GLN A 380 -18.96 -10.81 13.10
N GLU A 381 -19.55 -11.97 12.84
CA GLU A 381 -18.94 -13.02 12.02
C GLU A 381 -18.66 -12.58 10.57
N GLU A 382 -19.60 -11.86 9.95
CA GLU A 382 -19.42 -11.37 8.58
C GLU A 382 -18.35 -10.28 8.50
N TRP A 383 -18.37 -9.34 9.45
CA TRP A 383 -17.31 -8.34 9.58
C TRP A 383 -15.94 -8.98 9.79
N LEU A 384 -15.83 -9.96 10.68
CA LEU A 384 -14.59 -10.70 10.93
C LEU A 384 -14.13 -11.43 9.68
N SER A 385 -15.07 -11.98 8.90
CA SER A 385 -14.75 -12.61 7.62
C SER A 385 -14.12 -11.62 6.64
N ILE A 386 -14.67 -10.40 6.53
CA ILE A 386 -14.11 -9.34 5.67
C ILE A 386 -12.75 -8.89 6.19
N TYR A 387 -12.63 -8.68 7.50
CA TYR A 387 -11.38 -8.29 8.15
C TYR A 387 -10.26 -9.32 7.90
N PHE A 388 -10.53 -10.59 8.21
CA PHE A 388 -9.56 -11.67 8.01
C PHE A 388 -9.32 -11.96 6.54
N GLN A 389 -10.30 -11.75 5.66
CA GLN A 389 -10.07 -11.77 4.21
C GLN A 389 -9.06 -10.70 3.81
N ARG A 390 -9.19 -9.45 4.29
CA ARG A 390 -8.23 -8.36 4.02
C ARG A 390 -6.83 -8.69 4.54
N LEU A 391 -6.76 -9.20 5.77
CA LEU A 391 -5.52 -9.67 6.37
C LEU A 391 -4.88 -10.80 5.55
N ARG A 392 -5.66 -11.76 5.07
CA ARG A 392 -5.19 -12.81 4.15
C ARG A 392 -4.55 -12.21 2.90
N GLN A 393 -5.13 -11.16 2.30
CA GLN A 393 -4.55 -10.56 1.09
C GLN A 393 -3.14 -10.01 1.33
N ARG A 394 -2.85 -9.53 2.54
CA ARG A 394 -1.49 -9.14 2.95
C ARG A 394 -0.56 -10.35 2.98
N PHE A 395 -1.02 -11.49 3.51
CA PHE A 395 -0.26 -12.75 3.48
C PHE A 395 -0.04 -13.26 2.06
N GLU A 396 -1.04 -13.15 1.19
CA GLU A 396 -0.92 -13.44 -0.25
C GLU A 396 0.17 -12.57 -0.89
N GLY A 397 0.26 -11.29 -0.52
CA GLY A 397 1.33 -10.39 -0.97
C GLY A 397 2.73 -10.88 -0.57
N TYR A 398 2.88 -11.35 0.68
CA TYR A 398 4.14 -11.94 1.14
C TYR A 398 4.48 -13.24 0.41
N ALA A 399 3.52 -14.15 0.27
CA ALA A 399 3.71 -15.40 -0.47
C ALA A 399 4.09 -15.12 -1.94
N LYS A 400 3.42 -14.16 -2.58
CA LYS A 400 3.74 -13.73 -3.95
C LYS A 400 5.21 -13.31 -4.07
N ASN A 401 5.68 -12.49 -3.14
CA ASN A 401 7.06 -12.02 -3.16
C ASN A 401 8.05 -13.17 -3.00
N GLU A 402 7.79 -14.12 -2.09
CA GLU A 402 8.62 -15.31 -1.92
C GLU A 402 8.63 -16.21 -3.15
N ILE A 403 7.46 -16.52 -3.74
CA ILE A 403 7.36 -17.35 -4.94
C ILE A 403 8.21 -16.74 -6.06
N LEU A 404 8.06 -15.44 -6.31
CA LEU A 404 8.80 -14.75 -7.37
C LEU A 404 10.30 -14.66 -7.06
N ALA A 405 10.69 -14.48 -5.79
CA ALA A 405 12.09 -14.42 -5.39
C ALA A 405 12.78 -15.79 -5.53
N HIS A 406 12.14 -16.87 -5.08
CA HIS A 406 12.63 -18.23 -5.26
C HIS A 406 12.72 -18.62 -6.73
N LEU A 407 11.71 -18.26 -7.53
CA LEU A 407 11.71 -18.49 -8.97
C LEU A 407 12.84 -17.75 -9.67
N ARG A 408 13.10 -16.48 -9.30
CA ARG A 408 14.24 -15.71 -9.82
C ARG A 408 15.57 -16.38 -9.50
N GLY A 409 15.68 -17.06 -8.37
CA GLY A 409 16.82 -17.90 -7.99
C GLY A 409 16.91 -19.24 -8.72
N GLY A 410 15.97 -19.56 -9.61
CA GLY A 410 15.94 -20.82 -10.35
C GLY A 410 15.32 -21.99 -9.59
N THR A 411 14.67 -21.74 -8.44
CA THR A 411 14.04 -22.79 -7.62
C THR A 411 12.87 -23.42 -8.36
N ASP A 412 12.78 -24.75 -8.31
CA ASP A 412 11.69 -25.47 -8.96
C ASP A 412 10.34 -25.21 -8.26
N PRO A 413 9.21 -25.07 -8.98
CA PRO A 413 7.91 -24.79 -8.36
C PRO A 413 7.46 -25.84 -7.34
N LYS A 414 7.90 -27.11 -7.44
CA LYS A 414 7.62 -28.15 -6.43
C LYS A 414 8.40 -27.92 -5.13
N GLN A 415 9.62 -27.44 -5.24
CA GLN A 415 10.41 -27.02 -4.09
C GLN A 415 9.81 -25.77 -3.44
N ILE A 416 9.37 -24.79 -4.23
CA ILE A 416 8.67 -23.60 -3.73
C ILE A 416 7.40 -24.00 -2.95
N GLU A 417 6.62 -24.96 -3.46
CA GLU A 417 5.44 -25.48 -2.75
C GLU A 417 5.80 -26.08 -1.40
N THR A 418 6.84 -26.93 -1.37
CA THR A 418 7.30 -27.58 -0.13
C THR A 418 7.81 -26.56 0.89
N LEU A 419 8.44 -25.48 0.43
CA LEU A 419 8.92 -24.39 1.29
C LEU A 419 7.74 -23.59 1.87
N LEU A 420 6.80 -23.16 1.03
CA LEU A 420 5.72 -22.25 1.44
C LEU A 420 4.52 -22.94 2.11
N LEU A 421 4.30 -24.21 1.79
CA LEU A 421 3.18 -25.02 2.28
C LEU A 421 3.70 -26.30 2.97
N PRO A 422 4.45 -26.18 4.08
CA PRO A 422 4.93 -27.35 4.80
C PRO A 422 3.75 -28.17 5.34
N VAL A 423 3.94 -29.49 5.38
CA VAL A 423 2.95 -30.46 5.88
C VAL A 423 2.73 -30.31 7.39
N ASP A 424 3.79 -29.89 8.11
CA ASP A 424 3.77 -29.65 9.56
C ASP A 424 3.88 -28.15 9.87
N ASP A 425 2.99 -27.66 10.73
CA ASP A 425 2.97 -26.28 11.21
C ASP A 425 4.24 -25.90 12.01
N SER A 426 5.02 -26.88 12.49
CA SER A 426 6.30 -26.66 13.17
C SER A 426 7.42 -26.12 12.27
N MET A 427 7.32 -26.35 10.95
CA MET A 427 8.31 -25.94 9.92
C MET A 427 7.98 -24.58 9.28
N ALA A 428 6.98 -23.88 9.81
CA ALA A 428 6.23 -22.90 9.03
C ALA A 428 6.83 -21.49 9.05
N TYR A 429 8.07 -21.35 8.57
CA TYR A 429 8.72 -20.05 8.36
C TYR A 429 7.87 -19.11 7.48
N TYR A 430 7.06 -19.70 6.59
CA TYR A 430 6.17 -19.00 5.67
C TYR A 430 4.69 -19.07 6.04
N ASN A 431 4.33 -19.57 7.22
CA ASN A 431 2.94 -19.48 7.71
C ASN A 431 2.70 -18.09 8.31
N TYR A 432 2.48 -17.13 7.42
CA TYR A 432 2.26 -15.72 7.78
C TYR A 432 1.06 -15.53 8.71
N ALA A 433 0.04 -16.38 8.62
CA ALA A 433 -1.10 -16.36 9.52
C ALA A 433 -0.67 -16.71 10.95
N HIS A 434 0.06 -17.82 11.14
CA HIS A 434 0.61 -18.19 12.44
C HIS A 434 1.58 -17.12 12.97
N TRP A 435 2.51 -16.65 12.13
CA TRP A 435 3.43 -15.58 12.52
C TRP A 435 2.70 -14.32 12.98
N TRP A 436 1.69 -13.87 12.23
CA TRP A 436 0.89 -12.70 12.60
C TRP A 436 0.16 -12.93 13.92
N ARG A 437 -0.50 -14.08 14.09
CA ARG A 437 -1.27 -14.42 15.31
C ARG A 437 -0.42 -14.39 16.59
N HIS A 438 0.87 -14.71 16.48
CA HIS A 438 1.83 -14.71 17.59
C HIS A 438 2.69 -13.44 17.67
N SER A 439 2.64 -12.56 16.68
CA SER A 439 3.28 -11.25 16.69
C SER A 439 2.61 -10.31 17.72
N LEU A 440 3.31 -9.24 18.12
CA LEU A 440 2.74 -8.22 19.02
C LEU A 440 1.48 -7.58 18.41
N GLU A 441 1.50 -7.31 17.10
CA GLU A 441 0.38 -6.75 16.34
C GLU A 441 -0.85 -7.67 16.40
N GLY A 442 -0.70 -8.94 16.00
CA GLY A 442 -1.81 -9.88 16.00
C GLY A 442 -2.32 -10.23 17.39
N LYS A 443 -1.44 -10.32 18.40
CA LYS A 443 -1.85 -10.48 19.81
C LYS A 443 -2.71 -9.31 20.29
N GLY A 444 -2.29 -8.08 19.99
CA GLY A 444 -3.04 -6.88 20.37
C GLY A 444 -4.41 -6.83 19.71
N VAL A 445 -4.48 -7.04 18.39
CA VAL A 445 -5.76 -7.14 17.66
C VAL A 445 -6.64 -8.25 18.24
N TRP A 446 -6.06 -9.43 18.52
CA TRP A 446 -6.82 -10.56 19.04
C TRP A 446 -7.43 -10.26 20.41
N GLN A 447 -6.63 -9.72 21.33
CA GLN A 447 -7.10 -9.32 22.67
C GLN A 447 -8.20 -8.25 22.57
N GLN A 448 -8.06 -7.31 21.64
CA GLN A 448 -9.05 -6.28 21.39
C GLN A 448 -10.37 -6.86 20.85
N LEU A 449 -10.32 -7.83 19.93
CA LEU A 449 -11.52 -8.51 19.44
C LEU A 449 -12.23 -9.30 20.54
N VAL A 450 -11.47 -9.95 21.42
CA VAL A 450 -12.01 -10.64 22.60
C VAL A 450 -12.62 -9.65 23.58
N SER A 451 -12.00 -8.48 23.80
CA SER A 451 -12.56 -7.46 24.70
C SER A 451 -13.84 -6.81 24.17
N TYR A 452 -14.14 -6.94 22.87
CA TYR A 452 -15.44 -6.61 22.29
C TYR A 452 -16.51 -7.70 22.47
N GLY A 453 -16.24 -8.74 23.25
CA GLY A 453 -17.19 -9.80 23.56
C GLY A 453 -17.24 -10.93 22.54
N ILE A 454 -16.33 -10.96 21.57
CA ILE A 454 -16.28 -12.02 20.56
C ILE A 454 -15.62 -13.26 21.18
N ALA A 455 -16.33 -14.38 21.19
CA ALA A 455 -15.82 -15.64 21.73
C ALA A 455 -14.54 -16.08 21.02
N THR A 456 -13.49 -16.41 21.78
CA THR A 456 -12.19 -16.84 21.26
C THR A 456 -12.31 -17.99 20.27
N LYS A 457 -13.14 -19.01 20.57
CA LYS A 457 -13.37 -20.15 19.67
C LYS A 457 -13.87 -19.71 18.30
N LYS A 458 -14.83 -18.77 18.26
CA LYS A 458 -15.39 -18.25 17.01
C LYS A 458 -14.36 -17.46 16.22
N LEU A 459 -13.53 -16.65 16.90
CA LEU A 459 -12.40 -15.97 16.28
C LEU A 459 -11.43 -16.95 15.63
N GLU A 460 -11.07 -18.04 16.34
CA GLU A 460 -10.19 -19.08 15.81
C GLU A 460 -10.78 -19.77 14.58
N GLU A 461 -12.06 -20.12 14.59
CA GLU A 461 -12.76 -20.74 13.46
C GLU A 461 -12.69 -19.85 12.21
N ILE A 462 -13.11 -18.58 12.32
CA ILE A 462 -13.14 -17.65 11.18
C ILE A 462 -11.71 -17.34 10.72
N PHE A 463 -10.78 -17.11 11.64
CA PHE A 463 -9.38 -16.86 11.32
C PHE A 463 -8.75 -18.05 10.59
N TYR A 464 -8.95 -19.28 11.08
CA TYR A 464 -8.44 -20.48 10.44
C TYR A 464 -9.01 -20.65 9.03
N GLN A 465 -10.33 -20.52 8.88
CA GLN A 465 -10.97 -20.62 7.57
C GLN A 465 -10.42 -19.57 6.60
N ARG A 466 -10.44 -18.28 6.99
CA ARG A 466 -10.16 -17.16 6.09
C ARG A 466 -8.69 -16.86 5.89
N CYS A 467 -7.83 -17.08 6.88
CA CYS A 467 -6.41 -16.75 6.83
C CYS A 467 -5.49 -17.95 6.67
N VAL A 468 -5.90 -19.17 7.05
CA VAL A 468 -5.06 -20.37 6.97
C VAL A 468 -5.50 -21.25 5.80
N SER A 469 -6.74 -21.73 5.82
CA SER A 469 -7.26 -22.66 4.79
C SER A 469 -7.33 -22.01 3.41
N ASP A 470 -8.06 -20.90 3.28
CA ASP A 470 -8.17 -20.16 2.01
C ASP A 470 -6.80 -19.74 1.46
N TYR A 471 -5.87 -19.35 2.34
CA TYR A 471 -4.52 -18.95 1.97
C TYR A 471 -3.73 -20.11 1.34
N ARG A 472 -3.75 -21.30 1.97
CA ARG A 472 -3.06 -22.50 1.46
C ARG A 472 -3.56 -22.88 0.07
N VAL A 473 -4.88 -22.84 -0.14
CA VAL A 473 -5.48 -23.09 -1.46
C VAL A 473 -4.97 -22.08 -2.48
N ILE A 474 -5.01 -20.78 -2.17
CA ILE A 474 -4.56 -19.72 -3.08
C ILE A 474 -3.08 -19.89 -3.46
N VAL A 475 -2.20 -20.16 -2.50
CA VAL A 475 -0.76 -20.36 -2.78
C VAL A 475 -0.55 -21.60 -3.66
N ARG A 476 -1.23 -22.71 -3.37
CA ARG A 476 -1.12 -23.94 -4.18
C ARG A 476 -1.56 -23.70 -5.62
N GLU A 477 -2.73 -23.13 -5.81
CA GLU A 477 -3.28 -22.81 -7.15
C GLU A 477 -2.36 -21.85 -7.92
N ALA A 478 -1.77 -20.86 -7.24
CA ALA A 478 -0.80 -19.96 -7.85
C ALA A 478 0.49 -20.67 -8.30
N ILE A 479 1.00 -21.61 -7.51
CA ILE A 479 2.16 -22.42 -7.89
C ILE A 479 1.83 -23.36 -9.06
N ILE A 480 0.62 -23.92 -9.12
CA ILE A 480 0.15 -24.71 -10.27
C ILE A 480 0.11 -23.83 -11.53
N ALA A 481 -0.46 -22.62 -11.45
CA ALA A 481 -0.48 -21.67 -12.56
C ALA A 481 0.94 -21.32 -13.05
N LEU A 482 1.89 -21.21 -12.11
CA LEU A 482 3.29 -20.97 -12.41
C LEU A 482 3.97 -22.16 -13.13
N ARG A 483 3.68 -23.40 -12.71
CA ARG A 483 4.15 -24.61 -13.41
C ARG A 483 3.67 -24.62 -14.86
N HIS A 484 2.38 -24.35 -15.09
CA HIS A 484 1.83 -24.29 -16.44
C HIS A 484 2.57 -23.32 -17.36
N LEU A 485 2.90 -22.11 -16.90
CA LEU A 485 3.69 -21.17 -17.72
C LEU A 485 5.08 -21.72 -18.06
N ARG A 486 5.74 -22.41 -17.11
CA ARG A 486 7.04 -23.04 -17.38
C ARG A 486 6.93 -24.19 -18.37
N ASP A 487 5.91 -25.03 -18.24
CA ASP A 487 5.65 -26.16 -19.13
C ASP A 487 5.34 -25.67 -20.57
N GLU A 488 4.73 -24.49 -20.71
CA GLU A 488 4.53 -23.78 -21.98
C GLU A 488 5.81 -23.08 -22.51
N GLY A 489 6.96 -23.26 -21.86
CA GLY A 489 8.25 -22.72 -22.31
C GLY A 489 8.48 -21.25 -22.00
N TRP A 490 7.68 -20.62 -21.11
CA TRP A 490 7.95 -19.24 -20.72
C TRP A 490 9.24 -19.14 -19.90
N ASN A 491 10.11 -18.19 -20.26
CA ASN A 491 11.30 -17.92 -19.48
C ASN A 491 10.95 -17.23 -18.13
N ILE A 492 11.84 -17.39 -17.15
CA ILE A 492 11.66 -16.91 -15.77
C ILE A 492 11.35 -15.41 -15.70
N GLN A 493 12.04 -14.58 -16.48
CA GLN A 493 11.84 -13.12 -16.45
C GLN A 493 10.44 -12.74 -16.94
N ARG A 494 9.98 -13.38 -18.01
CA ARG A 494 8.64 -13.17 -18.57
C ARG A 494 7.55 -13.59 -17.58
N ILE A 495 7.74 -14.72 -16.89
CA ILE A 495 6.82 -15.18 -15.84
C ILE A 495 6.75 -14.17 -14.69
N ILE A 496 7.91 -13.72 -14.19
CA ILE A 496 7.98 -12.76 -13.08
C ILE A 496 7.31 -11.43 -13.46
N ALA A 497 7.60 -10.90 -14.65
CA ALA A 497 7.01 -9.65 -15.12
C ALA A 497 5.48 -9.74 -15.24
N PHE A 498 4.97 -10.84 -15.82
CA PHE A 498 3.54 -11.06 -15.97
C PHE A 498 2.84 -11.20 -14.61
N LEU A 499 3.27 -12.18 -13.80
CA LEU A 499 2.61 -12.54 -12.56
C LEU A 499 2.85 -11.54 -11.42
N GLY A 500 3.98 -10.82 -11.42
CA GLY A 500 4.30 -9.80 -10.41
C GLY A 500 3.26 -8.69 -10.35
N SER A 501 2.64 -8.35 -11.49
CA SER A 501 1.60 -7.35 -11.62
C SER A 501 0.20 -7.83 -11.18
N VAL A 502 0.00 -9.13 -11.00
CA VAL A 502 -1.31 -9.73 -10.70
C VAL A 502 -1.37 -10.15 -9.22
N PRO A 503 -2.47 -9.88 -8.49
CA PRO A 503 -2.67 -10.44 -7.15
C PRO A 503 -2.63 -11.98 -7.17
N LEU A 504 -2.02 -12.59 -6.15
CA LEU A 504 -1.71 -14.03 -6.14
C LEU A 504 -2.93 -14.91 -6.45
N ARG A 505 -4.06 -14.66 -5.79
CA ARG A 505 -5.34 -15.36 -6.01
C ARG A 505 -5.88 -15.33 -7.44
N TYR A 506 -5.42 -14.39 -8.27
CA TYR A 506 -5.87 -14.28 -9.66
C TYR A 506 -4.87 -14.88 -10.67
N TRP A 507 -3.74 -15.41 -10.22
CA TRP A 507 -2.77 -16.07 -11.10
C TRP A 507 -3.39 -17.20 -11.93
N PRO A 508 -4.20 -18.12 -11.38
CA PRO A 508 -4.83 -19.18 -12.18
C PRO A 508 -5.71 -18.63 -13.30
N SER A 509 -6.50 -17.59 -13.01
CA SER A 509 -7.36 -16.94 -14.00
C SER A 509 -6.56 -16.14 -15.03
N ALA A 510 -5.49 -15.47 -14.61
CA ALA A 510 -4.60 -14.74 -15.52
C ALA A 510 -3.92 -15.68 -16.52
N VAL A 511 -3.38 -16.81 -16.06
CA VAL A 511 -2.76 -17.83 -16.92
C VAL A 511 -3.80 -18.48 -17.84
N ARG A 512 -5.00 -18.83 -17.34
CA ARG A 512 -6.06 -19.40 -18.18
C ARG A 512 -6.45 -18.50 -19.35
N ARG A 513 -6.51 -17.18 -19.13
CA ARG A 513 -6.85 -16.20 -20.18
C ARG A 513 -5.82 -16.11 -21.29
N LEU A 514 -4.54 -16.35 -20.99
CA LEU A 514 -3.48 -16.39 -22.02
C LEU A 514 -3.62 -17.58 -22.98
N ARG A 515 -4.32 -18.64 -22.58
CA ARG A 515 -4.53 -19.85 -23.42
C ARG A 515 -5.74 -19.74 -24.31
N THR A 516 -6.67 -18.84 -24.00
CA THR A 516 -7.91 -18.60 -24.75
C THR A 516 -7.79 -17.47 -25.78
N SER A 517 -6.69 -16.72 -25.72
CA SER A 517 -6.28 -15.72 -26.71
C SER A 517 -5.30 -16.35 -27.69
#